data_AF-A0A530BN07-F1
#
_entry.id   AF-A0A530BN07-F1
#
_cell.length_a   1.000
_cell.length_b   1.000
_cell.length_c   1.000
_cell.angle_alpha   90.00
_cell.angle_beta   90.00
_cell.angle_gamma   90.00
#
_symmetry.space_group_name_H-M   'P 1'
#
loop_
_entity.id
_entity.type
_entity.pdbx_description
1 polymer ?
#
loop_
_entity_poly.entity_id
_entity_poly.type
_entity_poly.pdbx_seq_one_letter_code
_entity_poly.pdbx_strand_id
1 'polypeptide(L)'
;MLEWASLRSRPDVQEANGPASSGGVPEPKSAKKMGISLALGGGCARGWAHIGVLRALDEAGIEVSMIAGTSIGALVGGCYLAGKLDELEEFARSLT
;
A
#
# COMPACT_ATOMS: atom_id res chain seq x y z
N MET A 1 -7.66 -29.95 -5.80
CA MET A 1 -7.54 -28.82 -6.75
C MET A 1 -8.49 -27.74 -6.25
N LEU A 2 -7.99 -26.71 -5.57
CA LEU A 2 -8.86 -25.67 -4.98
C LEU A 2 -9.30 -24.70 -6.09
N GLU A 3 -10.61 -24.64 -6.34
CA GLU A 3 -11.30 -23.75 -7.28
C GLU A 3 -11.32 -22.31 -6.76
N TRP A 4 -10.19 -21.62 -6.91
CA TRP A 4 -9.98 -20.20 -6.61
C TRP A 4 -10.92 -19.25 -7.40
N ALA A 5 -11.56 -19.75 -8.45
CA ALA A 5 -12.44 -18.98 -9.33
C ALA A 5 -13.81 -18.65 -8.70
N SER A 6 -14.29 -19.46 -7.74
CA SER A 6 -15.64 -19.30 -7.16
C SER A 6 -15.78 -18.12 -6.18
N LEU A 7 -14.68 -17.68 -5.57
CA LEU A 7 -14.68 -16.61 -4.56
C LEU A 7 -14.84 -15.19 -5.13
N ARG A 8 -14.71 -15.00 -6.45
CA ARG A 8 -14.80 -13.68 -7.09
C ARG A 8 -16.19 -13.27 -7.55
N SER A 9 -17.15 -14.20 -7.54
CA SER A 9 -18.48 -13.97 -8.14
C SER A 9 -19.60 -13.80 -7.11
N ARG A 10 -19.30 -13.40 -5.87
CA ARG A 10 -20.34 -13.01 -4.90
C ARG A 10 -20.58 -11.50 -4.95
N PRO A 11 -21.67 -11.02 -5.59
CA PRO A 11 -22.24 -9.74 -5.22
C PRO A 11 -22.85 -9.87 -3.82
N ASP A 12 -22.49 -8.93 -2.94
CA ASP A 12 -23.16 -8.57 -1.68
C ASP A 12 -23.48 -9.70 -0.67
N VAL A 13 -22.62 -9.84 0.36
CA VAL A 13 -23.10 -10.28 1.68
C VAL A 13 -23.58 -9.02 2.41
N GLN A 14 -24.84 -8.69 2.17
CA GLN A 14 -25.63 -7.82 3.04
C GLN A 14 -26.62 -8.73 3.78
N GLU A 15 -26.35 -9.03 5.05
CA GLU A 15 -27.34 -9.61 5.96
C GLU A 15 -27.90 -8.49 6.86
N ALA A 16 -29.23 -8.44 6.90
CA ALA A 16 -30.06 -7.36 7.41
C ALA A 16 -30.49 -7.57 8.88
N ASN A 17 -30.75 -6.48 9.62
CA ASN A 17 -32.04 -6.24 10.30
C ASN A 17 -32.09 -4.94 11.14
N GLY A 18 -33.15 -4.14 10.93
CA GLY A 18 -33.59 -3.05 11.81
C GLY A 18 -34.32 -1.91 11.05
N PRO A 19 -35.55 -1.50 11.42
CA PRO A 19 -36.39 -0.68 10.55
C PRO A 19 -36.03 0.82 10.55
N ALA A 20 -36.21 1.42 9.37
CA ALA A 20 -36.34 2.84 9.02
C ALA A 20 -35.81 3.92 9.99
N SER A 21 -34.78 4.66 9.55
CA SER A 21 -34.68 6.09 9.88
C SER A 21 -34.01 6.87 8.75
N SER A 22 -34.80 7.82 8.23
CA SER A 22 -34.50 9.13 7.64
C SER A 22 -33.28 9.34 6.71
N GLY A 23 -33.55 10.06 5.62
CA GLY A 23 -32.61 10.37 4.54
C GLY A 23 -31.30 11.00 5.02
N GLY A 24 -30.20 10.31 4.73
CA GLY A 24 -28.86 10.86 4.72
C GLY A 24 -28.41 11.06 3.27
N VAL A 25 -28.05 12.29 2.93
CA VAL A 25 -27.29 12.63 1.71
C VAL A 25 -26.14 11.65 1.49
N PRO A 26 -25.83 11.25 0.23
CA PRO A 26 -24.68 10.40 -0.03
C PRO A 26 -23.43 11.12 0.44
N GLU A 27 -22.74 10.56 1.44
CA GLU A 27 -21.44 11.06 1.88
C GLU A 27 -20.50 11.18 0.69
N PRO A 28 -19.74 12.29 0.56
CA PRO A 28 -18.84 12.46 -0.56
C PRO A 28 -17.77 11.37 -0.48
N LYS A 29 -17.81 10.44 -1.43
CA LYS A 29 -16.82 9.39 -1.62
C LYS A 29 -15.45 10.06 -1.71
N SER A 30 -14.67 9.97 -0.62
CA SER A 30 -13.36 10.61 -0.49
C SER A 30 -12.58 10.44 -1.79
N ALA A 31 -12.22 11.56 -2.41
CA ALA A 31 -11.57 11.59 -3.71
C ALA A 31 -10.32 10.71 -3.64
N LYS A 32 -10.31 9.64 -4.45
CA LYS A 32 -9.22 8.67 -4.49
C LYS A 32 -7.92 9.43 -4.77
N LYS A 33 -6.95 9.39 -3.85
CA LYS A 33 -5.62 9.97 -4.06
C LYS A 33 -5.08 9.48 -5.42
N MET A 34 -4.63 10.40 -6.27
CA MET A 34 -4.33 10.11 -7.68
C MET A 34 -2.96 9.42 -7.88
N GLY A 35 -2.23 9.11 -6.81
CA GLY A 35 -0.95 8.41 -6.89
C GLY A 35 -1.00 6.94 -7.34
N ILE A 36 0.13 6.45 -7.82
CA ILE A 36 0.32 5.04 -8.24
C ILE A 36 0.32 4.10 -7.04
N SER A 37 0.02 2.82 -7.28
CA SER A 37 0.19 1.75 -6.30
C SER A 37 1.41 0.91 -6.65
N LEU A 38 2.27 0.62 -5.67
CA LEU A 38 3.56 -0.05 -5.87
C LEU A 38 3.59 -1.42 -5.19
N ALA A 39 4.19 -2.42 -5.85
CA ALA A 39 4.43 -3.74 -5.29
C ALA A 39 5.94 -3.97 -5.11
N LEU A 40 6.41 -4.11 -3.85
CA LEU A 40 7.82 -4.26 -3.50
C LEU A 40 8.15 -5.69 -3.07
N GLY A 41 8.94 -6.39 -3.89
CA GLY A 41 9.42 -7.74 -3.59
C GLY A 41 10.46 -7.82 -2.47
N GLY A 42 10.72 -9.02 -1.98
CA GLY A 42 11.87 -9.29 -1.11
C GLY A 42 13.21 -9.28 -1.88
N GLY A 43 14.34 -9.32 -1.17
CA GLY A 43 15.66 -9.31 -1.83
C GLY A 43 16.88 -9.34 -0.91
N CYS A 44 16.72 -9.67 0.38
CA CYS A 44 17.78 -9.65 1.39
C CYS A 44 18.61 -8.35 1.30
N ALA A 45 19.94 -8.43 1.28
CA ALA A 45 20.83 -7.26 1.20
C ALA A 45 20.61 -6.40 -0.07
N ARG A 46 20.22 -7.00 -1.20
CA ARG A 46 19.93 -6.23 -2.44
C ARG A 46 18.62 -5.45 -2.34
N GLY A 47 17.74 -5.82 -1.43
CA GLY A 47 16.46 -5.14 -1.21
C GLY A 47 16.60 -3.69 -0.73
N TRP A 48 17.75 -3.28 -0.21
CA TRP A 48 18.03 -1.87 0.10
C TRP A 48 17.93 -0.96 -1.13
N ALA A 49 18.06 -1.51 -2.35
CA ALA A 49 17.82 -0.76 -3.59
C ALA A 49 16.41 -0.14 -3.69
N HIS A 50 15.41 -0.69 -2.97
CA HIS A 50 14.07 -0.11 -2.90
C HIS A 50 14.07 1.31 -2.35
N ILE A 51 15.01 1.67 -1.47
CA ILE A 51 15.18 3.04 -0.96
C ILE A 51 15.46 4.00 -2.11
N GLY A 52 16.42 3.65 -2.98
CA GLY A 52 16.78 4.46 -4.15
C GLY A 52 15.64 4.57 -5.17
N VAL A 53 14.89 3.50 -5.38
CA VAL A 53 13.71 3.53 -6.27
C VAL A 53 12.66 4.51 -5.75
N LEU A 54 12.34 4.48 -4.46
CA LEU A 54 11.35 5.37 -3.87
C LEU A 54 11.79 6.84 -3.92
N ARG A 55 13.07 7.14 -3.65
CA ARG A 55 13.61 8.49 -3.82
C ARG A 55 13.52 8.97 -5.27
N ALA A 56 13.84 8.11 -6.23
CA ALA A 56 13.73 8.47 -7.65
C ALA A 56 12.27 8.77 -8.06
N LEU A 57 11.29 8.08 -7.46
CA LEU A 57 9.88 8.38 -7.68
C LEU A 57 9.49 9.75 -7.09
N ASP A 58 9.94 10.06 -5.88
CA ASP A 58 9.74 11.38 -5.25
C ASP A 58 10.37 12.51 -6.06
N GLU A 59 11.62 12.34 -6.50
CA GLU A 59 12.34 13.30 -7.34
C GLU A 59 11.64 13.54 -8.68
N ALA A 60 10.99 12.49 -9.23
CA ALA A 60 10.18 12.57 -10.44
C ALA A 60 8.78 13.17 -10.20
N GLY A 61 8.39 13.47 -8.97
CA GLY A 61 7.06 13.96 -8.61
C GLY A 61 5.95 12.92 -8.76
N ILE A 62 6.29 11.63 -8.71
CA ILE A 62 5.33 10.53 -8.85
C ILE A 62 4.80 10.15 -7.44
N GLU A 63 3.58 10.59 -7.14
CA GLU A 63 2.93 10.26 -5.86
C GLU A 63 2.65 8.75 -5.75
N VAL A 64 3.06 8.12 -4.65
CA VAL A 64 2.71 6.73 -4.32
C VAL A 64 1.58 6.73 -3.30
N SER A 65 0.41 6.23 -3.70
CA SER A 65 -0.80 6.22 -2.87
C SER A 65 -0.93 4.96 -2.00
N MET A 66 -0.31 3.85 -2.41
CA MET A 66 -0.39 2.57 -1.72
C MET A 66 0.85 1.72 -2.02
N ILE A 67 1.30 0.95 -1.04
CA ILE A 67 2.37 -0.03 -1.21
C ILE A 67 1.91 -1.39 -0.69
N ALA A 68 2.11 -2.43 -1.50
CA ALA A 68 2.13 -3.82 -1.05
C ALA A 68 3.58 -4.30 -1.03
N GLY A 69 4.02 -4.99 0.03
CA GLY A 69 5.41 -5.41 0.14
C GLY A 69 5.60 -6.76 0.82
N THR A 70 6.74 -7.40 0.55
CA THR A 70 7.15 -8.67 1.18
C THR A 70 8.54 -8.55 1.79
N SER A 71 8.72 -8.99 3.04
CA SER A 71 10.01 -8.96 3.75
C SER A 71 10.61 -7.55 3.73
N ILE A 72 11.84 -7.38 3.21
CA ILE A 72 12.48 -6.06 3.11
C ILE A 72 11.69 -5.05 2.26
N GLY A 73 10.93 -5.50 1.26
CA GLY A 73 10.03 -4.62 0.51
C GLY A 73 8.88 -4.08 1.37
N ALA A 74 8.37 -4.89 2.31
CA ALA A 74 7.36 -4.44 3.28
C ALA A 74 7.96 -3.45 4.29
N LEU A 75 9.17 -3.73 4.78
CA LEU A 75 9.88 -2.85 5.71
C LEU A 75 10.15 -1.48 5.08
N VAL A 76 10.81 -1.46 3.91
CA VAL A 76 11.18 -0.22 3.21
C VAL A 76 9.93 0.56 2.81
N GLY A 77 8.92 -0.12 2.22
CA GLY A 77 7.66 0.52 1.84
C GLY A 77 6.88 1.09 3.02
N GLY A 78 6.88 0.39 4.16
CA GLY A 78 6.26 0.86 5.39
C GLY A 78 6.95 2.10 5.96
N CYS A 79 8.28 2.08 6.05
CA CYS A 79 9.07 3.24 6.48
C CYS A 79 8.86 4.44 5.56
N TYR A 80 8.81 4.23 4.25
CA TYR A 80 8.52 5.30 3.29
C TYR A 80 7.16 5.95 3.52
N LEU A 81 6.08 5.16 3.63
CA LEU A 81 4.74 5.70 3.91
C LEU A 81 4.64 6.38 5.29
N ALA A 82 5.50 5.99 6.24
CA ALA A 82 5.61 6.61 7.55
C ALA A 82 6.49 7.89 7.56
N GLY A 83 7.08 8.29 6.42
CA GLY A 83 8.01 9.42 6.36
C GLY A 83 9.33 9.16 7.07
N LYS A 84 9.75 7.88 7.11
CA LYS A 84 10.94 7.38 7.84
C LYS A 84 11.99 6.75 6.93
N LEU A 85 12.04 7.20 5.67
CA LEU A 85 12.96 6.64 4.69
C LEU A 85 14.42 7.05 4.98
N ASP A 86 14.64 8.25 5.49
CA ASP A 86 15.98 8.78 5.81
C ASP A 86 16.62 7.99 6.96
N GLU A 87 15.91 7.78 8.08
CA GLU A 87 16.45 7.01 9.20
C GLU A 87 16.70 5.54 8.81
N LEU A 88 15.89 4.98 7.92
CA LEU A 88 16.10 3.63 7.40
C LEU A 88 17.36 3.56 6.53
N GLU A 89 17.63 4.57 5.70
CA GLU A 89 18.82 4.64 4.87
C GLU A 89 20.10 4.74 5.72
N GLU A 90 20.10 5.58 6.75
CA GLU A 90 21.21 5.69 7.70
C GLU A 90 21.52 4.34 8.36
N PHE A 91 20.49 3.67 8.87
CA PHE A 91 20.63 2.32 9.42
C PHE A 91 21.25 1.36 8.40
N ALA A 92 20.70 1.31 7.18
CA ALA A 92 21.16 0.41 6.13
C ALA A 92 22.65 0.62 5.77
N ARG A 93 23.10 1.88 5.73
CA ARG A 93 24.51 2.24 5.46
C ARG A 93 25.45 1.89 6.61
N SER A 94 24.96 1.78 7.85
CA SER A 94 25.76 1.41 9.01
C SER A 94 26.08 -0.09 9.11
N LEU A 95 25.47 -0.92 8.26
CA LEU A 95 25.63 -2.39 8.28
C LEU A 95 26.94 -2.88 7.67
N THR A 96 27.82 -1.97 7.22
CA THR A 96 29.14 -2.22 6.64
C THR A 96 30.14 -1.17 7.10
#